data_AF-A0A1S2KDA8-F1
#
_entry.id   AF-A0A1S2KDA8-F1
#
_cell.length_a   1.000
_cell.length_b   1.000
_cell.length_c   1.000
_cell.angle_alpha   90.00
_cell.angle_beta   90.00
_cell.angle_gamma   90.00
#
_symmetry.space_group_name_H-M   'P 1'
#
loop_
_entity.id
_entity.type
_entity.pdbx_description
1 polymer ?
#
loop_
_entity_poly.entity_id
_entity_poly.type
_entity_poly.pdbx_seq_one_letter_code
_entity_poly.pdbx_strand_id
1 'polypeptide(L)'
;DRRDRPAAAAAVPAAGLRALLHRQVQSVTAAARPLPGYGVLSGLQRYGLDCVFCGVQLAPGGGVSLGRPRHRPSPGVRVVWAPRACRGCFTEEAP
;
A
#
# COMPACT_ATOMS: atom_id res chain seq x y z
N ASP A 1 10.76 60.26 -24.20
CA ASP A 1 10.34 60.29 -22.79
C ASP A 1 9.22 59.25 -22.61
N ARG A 2 9.48 57.95 -22.78
CA ARG A 2 10.02 56.99 -21.80
C ARG A 2 9.49 57.21 -20.38
N ARG A 3 8.23 56.85 -20.14
CA ARG A 3 7.78 56.42 -18.81
C ARG A 3 7.10 55.07 -18.90
N ASP A 4 7.93 54.08 -18.64
CA ASP A 4 7.64 52.71 -18.24
C ASP A 4 6.54 52.62 -17.18
N ARG A 5 5.57 51.72 -17.40
CA ARG A 5 4.91 50.92 -16.36
C ARG A 5 3.99 49.84 -16.97
N PRO A 6 4.41 48.57 -17.02
CA PRO A 6 3.49 47.45 -17.20
C PRO A 6 2.93 47.03 -15.83
N ALA A 7 1.60 46.87 -15.73
CA ALA A 7 0.91 46.39 -14.54
C ALA A 7 0.32 44.99 -14.80
N ALA A 8 0.49 44.12 -13.78
CA ALA A 8 -0.18 42.84 -13.54
C ALA A 8 0.25 41.65 -14.42
N ALA A 9 1.43 41.09 -14.11
CA ALA A 9 1.65 39.66 -14.27
C ALA A 9 0.79 38.91 -13.23
N ALA A 10 -0.11 38.06 -13.69
CA ALA A 10 -0.89 37.15 -12.86
C ALA A 10 0.06 36.20 -12.09
N ALA A 11 0.08 36.32 -10.77
CA ALA A 11 0.75 35.38 -9.90
C ALA A 11 -0.08 34.09 -9.82
N VAL A 12 0.42 33.02 -10.44
CA VAL A 12 -0.09 31.66 -10.23
C VAL A 12 0.41 31.20 -8.86
N PRO A 13 -0.45 30.90 -7.87
CA PRO A 13 0.04 30.41 -6.58
C PRO A 13 0.57 28.98 -6.73
N ALA A 14 1.87 28.82 -6.49
CA ALA A 14 2.60 27.55 -6.46
C ALA A 14 2.27 26.75 -5.19
N ALA A 15 1.00 26.35 -5.02
CA ALA A 15 0.54 25.51 -3.90
C ALA A 15 0.19 24.07 -4.33
N GLY A 16 0.78 23.56 -5.41
CA GLY A 16 0.44 22.25 -5.98
C GLY A 16 1.41 21.10 -5.66
N LEU A 17 2.66 21.39 -5.27
CA LEU A 17 3.70 20.34 -5.27
C LEU A 17 3.92 19.62 -3.93
N ARG A 18 3.46 20.19 -2.80
CA ARG A 18 3.67 19.61 -1.46
C ARG A 18 2.71 18.47 -1.10
N ALA A 19 1.58 18.33 -1.81
CA ALA A 19 0.58 17.30 -1.53
C ALA A 19 0.87 15.94 -2.21
N LEU A 20 1.78 15.91 -3.19
CA LEU A 20 2.08 14.72 -4.00
C LEU A 20 3.28 13.88 -3.50
N LEU A 21 4.02 14.35 -2.49
CA LEU A 21 5.29 13.73 -2.05
C LEU A 21 5.24 13.05 -0.67
N HIS A 22 4.08 12.95 -0.01
CA HIS A 22 3.93 12.12 1.20
C HIS A 22 3.45 10.69 0.92
N ARG A 23 3.26 10.34 -0.36
CA ARG A 23 2.69 9.07 -0.80
C ARG A 23 3.76 8.14 -1.35
N GLN A 24 4.53 7.53 -0.46
CA GLN A 24 5.22 6.23 -0.59
C GLN A 24 6.69 6.31 -0.14
N VAL A 25 6.91 6.20 1.17
CA VAL A 25 8.08 5.45 1.64
C VAL A 25 7.61 3.99 1.74
N GLN A 26 7.52 3.33 0.60
CA GLN A 26 7.46 1.87 0.56
C GLN A 26 8.90 1.42 0.44
N SER A 27 9.48 0.97 1.55
CA SER A 27 10.81 0.35 1.55
C SER A 27 10.78 -0.82 0.58
N VAL A 28 11.49 -0.69 -0.54
CA VAL A 28 11.65 -1.75 -1.54
C VAL A 28 12.63 -2.76 -0.94
N THR A 29 12.10 -3.84 -0.37
CA THR A 29 12.83 -5.10 -0.21
C THR A 29 12.30 -6.07 -1.25
N ALA A 30 13.24 -6.75 -1.93
CA ALA A 30 13.10 -7.76 -2.99
C ALA A 30 11.67 -8.16 -3.37
N ALA A 31 11.31 -7.97 -4.64
CA ALA A 31 9.94 -8.04 -5.19
C ALA A 31 9.16 -9.30 -4.77
N ALA A 32 8.61 -9.26 -3.56
CA ALA A 32 7.60 -10.18 -3.10
C ALA A 32 6.28 -9.79 -3.78
N ARG A 33 5.54 -10.81 -4.20
CA ARG A 33 4.23 -10.74 -4.84
C ARG A 33 3.42 -9.57 -4.29
N PRO A 34 2.87 -8.70 -5.16
CA PRO A 34 1.98 -7.67 -4.66
C PRO A 34 0.83 -8.33 -3.89
N LEU A 35 0.61 -7.87 -2.66
CA LEU A 35 -0.48 -8.37 -1.83
C LEU A 35 -1.82 -8.04 -2.51
N PRO A 36 -2.78 -8.98 -2.52
CA PRO A 36 -4.14 -8.68 -2.96
C PRO A 36 -4.75 -7.53 -2.14
N GLY A 37 -5.60 -6.75 -2.78
CA GLY A 37 -6.25 -5.62 -2.13
C GLY A 37 -7.08 -6.07 -0.92
N TYR A 38 -6.95 -5.37 0.21
CA TYR A 38 -7.64 -5.71 1.46
C TYR A 38 -9.16 -5.95 1.29
N GLY A 39 -9.80 -5.14 0.43
CA GLY A 39 -11.24 -5.21 0.17
C GLY A 39 -11.71 -6.50 -0.50
N VAL A 40 -10.87 -7.17 -1.29
CA VAL A 40 -11.24 -8.41 -2.01
C VAL A 40 -11.02 -9.68 -1.19
N LEU A 41 -10.36 -9.56 -0.04
CA LEU A 41 -10.03 -10.70 0.81
C LEU A 41 -11.20 -11.14 1.67
N SER A 42 -11.28 -12.45 1.91
CA SER A 42 -12.18 -13.01 2.93
C SER A 42 -11.77 -12.55 4.33
N GLY A 43 -12.69 -12.67 5.30
CA GLY A 43 -12.36 -12.41 6.72
C GLY A 43 -11.18 -13.26 7.20
N LEU A 44 -11.18 -14.55 6.87
CA LEU A 44 -10.13 -15.49 7.26
C LEU A 44 -8.76 -15.12 6.66
N GLN A 45 -8.72 -14.66 5.41
CA GLN A 45 -7.48 -14.15 4.80
C GLN A 45 -7.00 -12.86 5.49
N ARG A 46 -7.92 -11.95 5.85
CA ARG A 46 -7.56 -10.70 6.58
C ARG A 46 -6.99 -10.98 7.97
N TYR A 47 -7.49 -12.02 8.64
CA TYR A 47 -6.98 -12.48 9.94
C TYR A 47 -5.73 -13.35 9.83
N GLY A 48 -5.26 -13.69 8.62
CA GLY A 48 -4.11 -14.55 8.42
C GLY A 48 -4.36 -16.01 8.83
N LEU A 49 -5.62 -16.43 8.83
CA LEU A 49 -6.01 -17.83 9.01
C LEU A 49 -5.92 -18.58 7.68
N ASP A 50 -6.23 -17.91 6.58
CA ASP A 50 -6.09 -18.45 5.22
C ASP A 50 -4.92 -17.80 4.48
N CYS A 51 -4.36 -18.53 3.51
CA CYS A 51 -3.38 -17.99 2.59
C CYS A 51 -3.97 -16.79 1.85
N VAL A 52 -3.27 -15.65 1.92
CA VAL A 52 -3.72 -14.42 1.27
C VAL A 52 -3.84 -14.55 -0.26
N PHE A 53 -3.10 -15.47 -0.86
CA PHE A 53 -3.08 -15.66 -2.32
C PHE A 53 -4.07 -16.72 -2.81
N CYS A 54 -4.07 -17.92 -2.21
CA CYS A 54 -4.88 -19.05 -2.70
C CYS A 54 -6.07 -19.43 -1.80
N GLY A 55 -6.23 -18.80 -0.64
CA GLY A 55 -7.36 -19.04 0.26
C GLY A 55 -7.31 -20.37 1.04
N VAL A 56 -6.26 -21.18 0.90
CA VAL A 56 -6.13 -22.42 1.69
C VAL A 56 -5.99 -22.12 3.18
N GLN A 57 -6.66 -22.90 4.03
CA GLN A 57 -6.51 -22.79 5.48
C GLN A 57 -5.06 -23.08 5.88
N LEU A 58 -4.50 -22.19 6.70
CA LEU A 58 -3.17 -22.36 7.25
C LEU A 58 -3.25 -23.12 8.57
N ALA A 59 -2.44 -24.16 8.70
CA ALA A 59 -2.22 -24.80 9.99
C ALA A 59 -1.66 -23.78 11.01
N PRO A 60 -1.95 -23.94 12.32
CA PRO A 60 -1.28 -23.17 13.36
C PRO A 60 0.24 -23.20 13.17
N GLY A 61 0.89 -22.02 13.14
CA GLY A 61 2.33 -21.90 12.85
C GLY A 61 2.78 -22.21 11.41
N GLY A 62 1.91 -22.72 10.53
CA GLY A 62 2.30 -23.22 9.20
C GLY A 62 2.44 -22.18 8.07
N GLY A 63 1.84 -20.99 8.22
CA GLY A 63 1.92 -19.91 7.24
C GLY A 63 3.13 -18.97 7.42
N VAL A 64 3.66 -18.45 6.31
CA VAL A 64 4.72 -17.45 6.30
C VAL A 64 4.10 -16.06 6.48
N SER A 65 4.63 -15.25 7.40
CA SER A 65 4.15 -13.89 7.65
C SER A 65 4.71 -12.92 6.61
N LEU A 66 3.84 -12.12 6.00
CA LEU A 66 4.22 -11.13 4.97
C LEU A 66 4.30 -9.70 5.54
N GLY A 67 4.51 -9.59 6.85
CA GLY A 67 4.62 -8.33 7.56
C GLY A 67 3.28 -7.77 8.06
N ARG A 68 3.24 -6.46 8.29
CA ARG A 68 2.09 -5.74 8.87
C ARG A 68 1.68 -4.53 8.01
N PRO A 69 1.13 -4.78 6.81
CA PRO A 69 0.60 -3.72 5.95
C PRO A 69 -0.53 -2.94 6.62
N ARG A 70 -0.71 -1.72 6.13
CA ARG A 70 -1.76 -0.80 6.57
C ARG A 70 -2.75 -0.60 5.44
N HIS A 71 -4.03 -0.62 5.77
CA HIS A 71 -5.11 -0.32 4.85
C HIS A 71 -6.03 0.76 5.44
N ARG A 72 -6.62 1.59 4.58
CA ARG A 72 -7.60 2.61 4.96
C ARG A 72 -8.89 2.35 4.17
N PRO A 73 -9.87 1.65 4.76
CA PRO A 73 -11.11 1.33 4.07
C PRO A 73 -12.04 2.54 3.90
N SER A 74 -11.93 3.52 4.80
CA SER A 74 -12.68 4.77 4.76
C SER A 74 -11.88 5.91 5.42
N PRO A 75 -12.20 7.19 5.16
CA PRO A 75 -11.57 8.32 5.85
C PRO A 75 -11.66 8.17 7.37
N GLY A 76 -10.54 8.40 8.06
CA GLY A 76 -10.45 8.25 9.51
C GLY A 76 -10.25 6.81 10.02
N VAL A 77 -10.54 5.79 9.20
CA VAL A 77 -10.35 4.38 9.60
C VAL A 77 -9.01 3.86 9.11
N ARG A 78 -8.26 3.20 10.01
CA ARG A 78 -7.01 2.53 9.69
C ARG A 78 -7.03 1.11 10.23
N VAL A 79 -6.73 0.17 9.34
CA VAL A 79 -6.56 -1.24 9.68
C VAL A 79 -5.08 -1.59 9.52
N VAL A 80 -4.53 -2.25 10.52
CA VAL A 80 -3.28 -3.00 10.41
C VAL A 80 -3.66 -4.47 10.39
N TRP A 81 -3.10 -5.22 9.46
CA TRP A 81 -3.41 -6.65 9.30
C TRP A 81 -2.13 -7.44 9.05
N ALA A 82 -2.17 -8.74 9.28
CA ALA A 82 -1.02 -9.64 9.24
C ALA A 82 -1.26 -10.74 8.17
N PRO A 83 -1.13 -10.41 6.87
CA PRO A 83 -1.30 -11.40 5.82
C PRO A 83 -0.28 -12.51 5.95
N ARG A 84 -0.74 -13.74 5.71
CA ARG A 84 0.11 -14.92 5.67
C ARG A 84 -0.03 -15.65 4.34
N ALA A 85 1.05 -16.27 3.88
CA ALA A 85 1.05 -17.16 2.72
C ALA A 85 1.28 -18.61 3.15
N CYS A 86 0.74 -19.56 2.39
CA CYS A 86 1.21 -20.94 2.47
C CYS A 86 2.63 -21.02 1.90
N ARG A 87 3.38 -22.08 2.24
CA ARG A 87 4.76 -22.24 1.75
C ARG A 87 4.84 -22.32 0.22
N GLY A 88 3.87 -22.96 -0.43
CA GLY A 88 3.81 -23.03 -1.90
C GLY A 88 3.78 -21.64 -2.55
N CYS A 89 2.79 -20.81 -2.20
CA CYS A 89 2.68 -19.45 -2.74
C CYS A 89 3.81 -18.50 -2.29
N PHE A 90 4.54 -18.84 -1.21
CA PHE A 90 5.71 -18.06 -0.80
C PHE A 90 6.95 -18.43 -1.63
N THR A 91 7.15 -19.71 -1.93
CA THR A 91 8.30 -20.21 -2.69
C THR A 91 8.17 -19.95 -4.19
N GLU A 92 6.96 -19.98 -4.76
CA GLU A 92 6.71 -19.60 -6.17
C GLU A 92 7.14 -18.17 -6.52
N GLU A 93 7.37 -17.33 -5.51
CA GLU A 93 7.76 -15.93 -5.65
C GLU A 93 9.23 -15.67 -5.27
N ALA A 94 9.94 -16.68 -4.77
CA ALA A 94 11.38 -16.55 -4.54
C ALA A 94 12.09 -16.55 -5.91
N PRO A 95 12.95 -15.55 -6.21
CA PRO A 95 13.64 -15.48 -7.49
C PRO A 95 14.56 -16.67 -7.77
#